data_AF-A0A4V3CZW3-F1
#
_entry.id   AF-A0A4V3CZW3-F1
#
_cell.length_a   1.000
_cell.length_b   1.000
_cell.length_c   1.000
_cell.angle_alpha   90.00
_cell.angle_beta   90.00
_cell.angle_gamma   90.00
#
_symmetry.space_group_name_H-M   'P 1'
#
loop_
_entity.id
_entity.type
_entity.pdbx_description
1 polymer ?
#
loop_
_entity_poly.entity_id
_entity_poly.type
_entity_poly.pdbx_seq_one_letter_code
_entity_poly.pdbx_strand_id
1 'polypeptide(L)'
;MILPYSVNDDEAAYEAVGHEINRPDPARWRAMTLDDDRVQQTYRVLGQLVKNTQVALTAHKSALSGYQGTRAGYRAANAEYQDWKSRTVHFLGCLNARRRELEDRVRWLRQGHALDRVSGDLRALAKAVADHRDAIRSECGRQATTADRLLWARLDVLSSVSSRTIEPDWTTV
;
A
#
# COMPACT_ATOMS: atom_id res chain seq x y z
N MET A 1 13.68 -20.20 0.87
CA MET A 1 14.63 -19.38 1.65
C MET A 1 13.84 -18.64 2.70
N ILE A 2 14.28 -18.64 3.96
CA ILE A 2 13.61 -17.90 5.05
C ILE A 2 14.31 -16.54 5.18
N LEU A 3 13.54 -15.46 5.25
CA LEU A 3 14.08 -14.12 5.48
C LEU A 3 14.45 -13.95 6.96
N PRO A 4 15.56 -13.26 7.28
CA PRO A 4 16.02 -13.10 8.66
C PRO A 4 15.23 -12.08 9.48
N TYR A 5 14.12 -11.55 8.95
CA TYR A 5 13.31 -10.50 9.58
C TYR A 5 11.81 -10.76 9.45
N SER A 6 11.03 -10.19 10.36
CA SER A 6 9.58 -10.38 10.44
C SER A 6 8.81 -9.49 9.44
N VAL A 7 7.53 -9.80 9.22
CA VAL A 7 6.61 -9.01 8.36
C VAL A 7 6.35 -7.61 8.93
N ASN A 8 6.57 -7.40 10.23
CA ASN A 8 6.34 -6.11 10.90
C ASN A 8 7.64 -5.30 11.09
N ASP A 9 8.78 -5.86 10.71
CA ASP A 9 10.09 -5.23 10.86
C ASP A 9 10.47 -4.49 9.58
N ASP A 10 9.92 -3.28 9.43
CA ASP A 10 10.16 -2.43 8.26
C ASP A 10 11.61 -1.93 8.17
N GLU A 11 12.33 -1.87 9.30
CA GLU A 11 13.73 -1.43 9.34
C GLU A 11 14.66 -2.49 8.78
N ALA A 12 14.55 -3.73 9.24
CA ALA A 12 15.33 -4.83 8.66
C ALA A 12 14.92 -5.11 7.20
N ALA A 13 13.64 -4.93 6.85
CA ALA A 13 13.18 -4.99 5.47
C ALA A 13 13.82 -3.89 4.61
N TYR A 14 13.99 -2.68 5.15
CA TYR A 14 14.67 -1.56 4.48
C TYR A 14 16.11 -1.91 4.11
N GLU A 15 16.87 -2.44 5.06
CA GLU A 15 18.23 -2.88 4.80
C GLU A 15 18.29 -4.01 3.78
N ALA A 16 17.40 -5.00 3.93
CA ALA A 16 17.39 -6.17 3.05
C ALA A 16 17.03 -5.80 1.61
N VAL A 17 16.03 -4.93 1.40
CA VAL A 17 15.68 -4.41 0.06
C VAL A 17 16.83 -3.58 -0.51
N GLY A 18 17.47 -2.73 0.31
CA GLY A 18 18.66 -1.98 -0.12
C GLY A 18 19.79 -2.91 -0.58
N HIS A 19 20.02 -4.01 0.13
CA HIS A 19 21.02 -5.01 -0.25
C HIS A 19 20.64 -5.73 -1.54
N GLU A 20 19.37 -6.11 -1.70
CA GLU A 20 18.85 -6.80 -2.89
C GLU A 20 19.00 -5.95 -4.16
N ILE A 21 18.76 -4.63 -4.08
CA ILE A 21 18.97 -3.74 -5.24
C ILE A 21 20.45 -3.65 -5.62
N ASN A 22 21.35 -3.61 -4.63
CA ASN A 22 22.78 -3.53 -4.88
C ASN A 22 23.40 -4.87 -5.31
N ARG A 23 22.83 -5.98 -4.83
CA ARG A 23 23.29 -7.35 -5.09
C ARG A 23 22.08 -8.25 -5.35
N PRO A 24 21.59 -8.28 -6.60
CA PRO A 24 20.39 -9.02 -6.94
C PRO A 24 20.53 -10.52 -6.67
N ASP A 25 19.59 -11.06 -5.92
CA ASP A 25 19.46 -12.47 -5.56
C ASP A 25 18.01 -12.92 -5.83
N PRO A 26 17.77 -13.65 -6.94
CA PRO A 26 16.43 -14.07 -7.31
C PRO A 26 15.71 -14.92 -6.26
N ALA A 27 16.43 -15.63 -5.40
CA ALA A 27 15.81 -16.44 -4.34
C ALA A 27 15.31 -15.55 -3.19
N ARG A 28 16.06 -14.49 -2.87
CA ARG A 28 15.71 -13.49 -1.86
C ARG A 28 14.58 -12.60 -2.32
N TRP A 29 14.63 -12.10 -3.56
CA TRP A 29 13.53 -11.33 -4.13
C TRP A 29 12.21 -12.11 -4.11
N ARG A 30 12.25 -13.40 -4.48
CA ARG A 30 11.07 -14.28 -4.39
C ARG A 30 10.58 -14.45 -2.95
N ALA A 31 11.48 -14.57 -1.98
CA ALA A 31 11.09 -14.65 -0.57
C ALA A 31 10.46 -13.35 -0.05
N MET A 32 10.94 -12.19 -0.50
CA MET A 32 10.39 -10.86 -0.17
C MET A 32 9.03 -10.57 -0.80
N THR A 33 8.62 -11.38 -1.78
CA THR A 33 7.41 -11.17 -2.59
C THR A 33 6.51 -12.41 -2.61
N LEU A 34 6.72 -13.34 -1.68
CA LEU A 34 6.03 -14.63 -1.66
C LEU A 34 4.56 -14.46 -1.29
N ASP A 35 4.30 -13.96 -0.07
CA ASP A 35 2.97 -13.72 0.47
C ASP A 35 2.56 -12.25 0.35
N ASP A 36 1.27 -11.99 0.59
CA ASP A 36 0.67 -10.68 0.36
C ASP A 36 1.16 -9.63 1.36
N ASP A 37 1.40 -10.02 2.61
CA ASP A 37 1.93 -9.12 3.63
C ASP A 37 3.37 -8.69 3.30
N ARG A 38 4.20 -9.64 2.83
CA ARG A 38 5.57 -9.40 2.37
C ARG A 38 5.61 -8.52 1.13
N VAL A 39 4.70 -8.72 0.19
CA VAL A 39 4.57 -7.84 -0.98
C VAL A 39 4.22 -6.41 -0.56
N GLN A 40 3.28 -6.25 0.36
CA GLN A 40 2.91 -4.92 0.89
C GLN A 40 4.07 -4.27 1.66
N GLN A 41 4.77 -5.03 2.50
CA GLN A 41 5.95 -4.59 3.24
C GLN A 41 7.05 -4.12 2.28
N THR A 42 7.45 -4.98 1.34
CA THR A 42 8.50 -4.70 0.36
C THR A 42 8.15 -3.49 -0.51
N TYR A 43 6.89 -3.37 -0.95
CA TYR A 43 6.45 -2.20 -1.73
C TYR A 43 6.51 -0.89 -0.93
N ARG A 44 6.10 -0.92 0.35
CA ARG A 44 6.18 0.25 1.25
C ARG A 44 7.62 0.69 1.45
N VAL A 45 8.50 -0.27 1.74
CA VAL A 45 9.93 -0.05 1.93
C VAL A 45 10.60 0.50 0.68
N LEU A 46 10.29 -0.04 -0.51
CA LEU A 46 10.76 0.51 -1.79
C LEU A 46 10.34 1.98 -1.95
N GLY A 47 9.10 2.32 -1.59
CA GLY A 47 8.63 3.70 -1.57
C GLY A 47 9.44 4.60 -0.64
N GLN A 48 9.77 4.11 0.57
CA GLN A 48 10.60 4.83 1.52
C GLN A 48 12.03 5.05 1.01
N LEU A 49 12.66 4.02 0.44
CA LEU A 49 13.99 4.09 -0.17
C LEU A 49 14.04 5.11 -1.31
N VAL A 50 13.05 5.10 -2.20
CA VAL A 50 12.92 6.08 -3.30
C VAL A 50 12.88 7.50 -2.73
N LYS A 51 12.03 7.75 -1.73
CA LYS A 51 11.88 9.07 -1.10
C LYS A 51 13.18 9.52 -0.42
N ASN A 52 13.80 8.66 0.37
CA ASN A 52 15.05 8.97 1.08
C ASN A 52 16.18 9.28 0.10
N THR A 53 16.26 8.53 -1.01
CA THR A 53 17.27 8.75 -2.06
C THR A 53 17.06 10.10 -2.76
N GLN A 54 15.81 10.49 -3.04
CA GLN A 54 15.49 11.80 -3.62
C GLN A 54 15.81 12.96 -2.67
N VAL A 55 15.54 12.78 -1.37
CA VAL A 55 15.92 13.75 -0.33
C VAL A 55 17.43 13.89 -0.29
N ALA A 56 18.18 12.79 -0.31
CA ALA A 56 19.65 12.82 -0.32
C ALA A 56 20.20 13.54 -1.57
N LEU A 57 19.65 13.27 -2.76
CA LEU A 57 20.02 13.96 -4.01
C LEU A 57 19.83 15.48 -3.87
N THR A 58 18.71 15.90 -3.29
CA THR A 58 18.40 17.31 -3.08
C THR A 58 19.34 17.94 -2.06
N ALA A 59 19.58 17.28 -0.93
CA ALA A 59 20.47 17.75 0.12
C ALA A 59 21.92 17.92 -0.38
N HIS A 60 22.47 16.95 -1.10
CA HIS A 60 23.82 17.03 -1.66
C HIS A 60 23.95 18.14 -2.70
N LYS A 61 22.94 18.30 -3.57
CA LYS A 61 22.91 19.42 -4.52
C LYS A 61 22.91 20.76 -3.81
N SER A 62 22.10 20.91 -2.76
CA SER A 62 22.05 22.13 -1.95
C SER A 62 23.38 22.39 -1.25
N ALA A 63 24.02 21.36 -0.67
CA ALA A 63 25.34 21.48 -0.05
C ALA A 63 26.41 21.96 -1.05
N LEU A 64 26.42 21.42 -2.28
CA LEU A 64 27.33 21.88 -3.32
C LEU A 64 27.04 23.34 -3.73
N SER A 65 25.77 23.74 -3.81
CA SER A 65 25.40 25.13 -4.14
C SER A 65 25.79 26.13 -3.05
N GLY A 66 25.80 25.70 -1.79
CA GLY A 66 26.22 26.49 -0.63
C GLY A 66 27.71 26.42 -0.33
N TYR A 67 28.53 25.77 -1.18
CA TYR A 67 29.95 25.58 -0.93
C TYR A 67 30.71 26.92 -0.90
N GLN A 68 31.26 27.26 0.26
CA GLN A 68 32.09 28.45 0.48
C GLN A 68 33.55 28.02 0.62
N GLY A 69 34.24 27.87 -0.50
CA GLY A 69 35.64 27.47 -0.53
C GLY A 69 36.35 27.95 -1.78
N THR A 70 37.55 27.43 -2.04
CA THR A 70 38.30 27.81 -3.23
C THR A 70 37.64 27.28 -4.50
N ARG A 71 37.87 27.92 -5.65
CA ARG A 71 37.38 27.45 -6.95
C ARG A 71 37.86 26.03 -7.28
N ALA A 72 39.07 25.68 -6.85
CA ALA A 72 39.62 24.33 -7.00
C ALA A 72 38.86 23.32 -6.13
N GLY A 73 38.57 23.66 -4.87
CA GLY A 73 37.77 22.85 -3.96
C GLY A 73 36.34 22.62 -4.46
N TYR A 74 35.71 23.65 -5.01
CA TYR A 74 34.38 23.52 -5.62
C TYR A 74 34.39 22.55 -6.81
N ARG A 75 35.40 22.63 -7.68
CA ARG A 75 35.52 21.71 -8.84
C ARG A 75 35.68 20.25 -8.40
N ALA A 76 36.50 20.01 -7.38
CA ALA A 76 36.66 18.68 -6.80
C ALA A 76 35.34 18.16 -6.19
N ALA A 77 34.68 18.96 -5.37
CA ALA A 77 33.38 18.62 -4.77
C ALA A 77 32.29 18.37 -5.82
N ASN A 78 32.26 19.17 -6.90
CA ASN A 78 31.33 18.95 -8.00
C ASN A 78 31.62 17.65 -8.75
N ALA A 79 32.91 17.32 -8.99
CA ALA A 79 33.26 16.06 -9.65
C ALA A 79 32.83 14.84 -8.82
N GLU A 80 33.07 14.87 -7.50
CA GLU A 80 32.60 13.84 -6.57
C GLU A 80 31.07 13.75 -6.56
N TYR A 81 30.38 14.88 -6.53
CA TYR A 81 28.92 14.92 -6.61
C TYR A 81 28.39 14.32 -7.92
N GLN A 82 29.01 14.57 -9.07
CA GLN A 82 28.53 13.99 -10.34
C GLN A 82 28.71 12.47 -10.38
N ASP A 83 29.85 11.95 -9.88
CA ASP A 83 30.07 10.51 -9.78
C ASP A 83 29.05 9.85 -8.84
N TRP A 84 28.87 10.43 -7.64
CA TRP A 84 27.89 9.96 -6.68
C TRP A 84 26.46 10.02 -7.23
N LYS A 85 26.10 11.11 -7.91
CA LYS A 85 24.78 11.32 -8.52
C LYS A 85 24.51 10.26 -9.59
N SER A 86 25.49 9.94 -10.44
CA SER A 86 25.35 8.91 -11.47
C SER A 86 24.97 7.56 -10.86
N ARG A 87 25.72 7.11 -9.85
CA ARG A 87 25.44 5.86 -9.10
C ARG A 87 24.06 5.90 -8.43
N THR A 88 23.72 7.02 -7.83
CA THR A 88 22.45 7.21 -7.11
C THR A 88 21.25 7.20 -8.05
N VAL A 89 21.36 7.82 -9.24
CA VAL A 89 20.31 7.80 -10.26
C VAL A 89 20.10 6.39 -10.81
N HIS A 90 21.19 5.64 -11.02
CA HIS A 90 21.09 4.23 -11.41
C HIS A 90 20.35 3.40 -10.34
N PHE A 91 20.76 3.52 -9.07
CA PHE A 91 20.10 2.87 -7.94
C PHE A 91 18.60 3.22 -7.85
N LEU A 92 18.26 4.50 -8.03
CA LEU A 92 16.87 4.98 -8.07
C LEU A 92 16.09 4.38 -9.24
N GLY A 93 16.74 4.18 -10.39
CA GLY A 93 16.16 3.47 -11.54
C GLY A 93 15.78 2.04 -11.19
N CYS A 94 16.69 1.30 -10.55
CA CYS A 94 16.45 -0.07 -10.10
C CYS A 94 15.31 -0.16 -9.06
N LEU A 95 15.30 0.74 -8.07
CA LEU A 95 14.22 0.84 -7.09
C LEU A 95 12.85 1.02 -7.75
N ASN A 96 12.76 1.97 -8.69
CA ASN A 96 11.51 2.25 -9.39
C ASN A 96 11.07 1.08 -10.29
N ALA A 97 12.01 0.39 -10.94
CA ALA A 97 11.69 -0.80 -11.72
C ALA A 97 11.08 -1.90 -10.85
N ARG A 98 11.73 -2.24 -9.73
CA ARG A 98 11.21 -3.22 -8.76
C ARG A 98 9.88 -2.81 -8.16
N ARG A 99 9.69 -1.53 -7.89
CA ARG A 99 8.42 -1.02 -7.37
C ARG A 99 7.29 -1.17 -8.39
N ARG A 100 7.54 -0.91 -9.68
CA ARG A 100 6.55 -1.11 -10.75
C ARG A 100 6.17 -2.59 -10.91
N GLU A 101 7.13 -3.50 -10.80
CA GLU A 101 6.86 -4.95 -10.84
C GLU A 101 5.83 -5.39 -9.79
N LEU A 102 5.78 -4.72 -8.63
CA LEU A 102 4.87 -5.03 -7.53
C LEU A 102 3.59 -4.19 -7.53
N GLU A 103 3.52 -3.15 -8.34
CA GLU A 103 2.47 -2.12 -8.26
C GLU A 103 1.08 -2.68 -8.52
N ASP A 104 0.92 -3.49 -9.57
CA ASP A 104 -0.36 -4.09 -9.90
C ASP A 104 -0.83 -5.06 -8.81
N ARG A 105 0.07 -5.91 -8.29
CA ARG A 105 -0.26 -6.85 -7.21
C ARG A 105 -0.70 -6.12 -5.95
N VAL A 106 0.02 -5.07 -5.55
CA VAL A 106 -0.35 -4.25 -4.38
C VAL A 106 -1.68 -3.52 -4.59
N ARG A 107 -1.94 -3.02 -5.80
CA ARG A 107 -3.23 -2.40 -6.14
C ARG A 107 -4.37 -3.38 -5.96
N TRP A 108 -4.22 -4.60 -6.47
CA TRP A 108 -5.20 -5.68 -6.31
C TRP A 108 -5.46 -6.02 -4.84
N LEU A 109 -4.39 -6.18 -4.03
CA LEU A 109 -4.54 -6.45 -2.60
C LEU A 109 -5.28 -5.34 -1.86
N ARG A 110 -4.98 -4.08 -2.16
CA ARG A 110 -5.68 -2.94 -1.56
C ARG A 110 -7.16 -2.89 -1.94
N GLN A 111 -7.50 -3.22 -3.19
CA GLN A 111 -8.89 -3.28 -3.64
C GLN A 111 -9.65 -4.43 -2.98
N GLY A 112 -9.03 -5.61 -2.89
CA GLY A 112 -9.60 -6.76 -2.18
C GLY A 112 -9.92 -6.44 -0.72
N HIS A 113 -8.95 -5.88 0.02
CA HIS A 113 -9.17 -5.47 1.41
C HIS A 113 -10.26 -4.39 1.57
N ALA A 114 -10.41 -3.49 0.59
CA ALA A 114 -11.49 -2.50 0.61
C ALA A 114 -12.86 -3.15 0.44
N LEU A 115 -12.98 -4.12 -0.49
CA LEU A 115 -14.22 -4.88 -0.68
C LEU A 115 -14.56 -5.75 0.54
N ASP A 116 -13.56 -6.38 1.15
CA ASP A 116 -13.74 -7.17 2.37
C ASP A 116 -14.21 -6.30 3.53
N ARG A 117 -13.63 -5.10 3.70
CA ARG A 117 -14.05 -4.14 4.72
C ARG A 117 -15.49 -3.67 4.48
N VAL A 118 -15.83 -3.28 3.25
CA VAL A 118 -17.21 -2.88 2.89
C VAL A 118 -18.19 -4.02 3.15
N SER A 119 -17.82 -5.25 2.80
CA SER A 119 -18.65 -6.44 3.06
C SER A 119 -18.84 -6.68 4.55
N GLY A 120 -17.78 -6.49 5.36
CA GLY A 120 -17.84 -6.56 6.81
C GLY A 120 -18.77 -5.50 7.42
N ASP A 121 -18.63 -4.25 6.99
CA ASP A 121 -19.46 -3.12 7.45
C ASP A 121 -20.93 -3.33 7.09
N LEU A 122 -21.22 -3.82 5.88
CA LEU A 122 -22.57 -4.15 5.44
C LEU A 122 -23.19 -5.29 6.26
N ARG A 123 -22.42 -6.33 6.61
CA ARG A 123 -22.88 -7.41 7.49
C ARG A 123 -23.16 -6.90 8.91
N ALA A 124 -22.29 -6.04 9.44
CA ALA A 124 -22.46 -5.43 10.75
C ALA A 124 -23.73 -4.55 10.79
N LEU A 125 -23.95 -3.76 9.74
CA LEU A 125 -25.15 -2.95 9.59
C LEU A 125 -26.41 -3.82 9.50
N ALA A 126 -26.40 -4.87 8.67
CA ALA A 126 -27.52 -5.80 8.55
C ALA A 126 -27.88 -6.45 9.90
N LYS A 127 -26.86 -6.83 10.69
CA LYS A 127 -27.04 -7.37 12.04
C LYS A 127 -27.66 -6.33 12.98
N ALA A 128 -27.12 -5.11 13.02
CA ALA A 128 -27.64 -4.04 13.88
C ALA A 128 -29.12 -3.71 13.56
N VAL A 129 -29.49 -3.80 12.29
CA VAL A 129 -30.87 -3.56 11.83
C VAL A 129 -31.81 -4.69 12.25
N ALA A 130 -31.35 -5.95 12.16
CA ALA A 130 -32.10 -7.10 12.66
C ALA A 130 -32.30 -7.01 14.18
N ASP A 131 -31.22 -6.71 14.92
CA ASP A 131 -31.25 -6.56 16.38
C ASP A 131 -32.20 -5.42 16.80
N HIS A 132 -32.21 -4.28 16.09
CA HIS A 132 -33.16 -3.17 16.33
C HIS A 132 -34.62 -3.56 16.05
N ARG A 133 -34.86 -4.34 14.98
CA ARG A 133 -36.20 -4.82 14.62
C ARG A 133 -36.74 -5.76 15.69
N ASP A 134 -35.89 -6.64 16.22
CA ASP A 134 -36.26 -7.58 17.27
C ASP A 134 -36.46 -6.86 18.61
N ALA A 135 -35.63 -5.87 18.94
CA ALA A 135 -35.82 -5.02 20.12
C ALA A 135 -37.20 -4.35 20.11
N ILE A 136 -37.58 -3.70 19.00
CA ILE A 136 -38.92 -3.06 18.86
C ILE A 136 -40.05 -4.08 18.97
N ARG A 137 -39.89 -5.29 18.42
CA ARG A 137 -40.92 -6.34 18.50
C ARG A 137 -41.05 -6.92 19.91
N SER A 138 -39.96 -6.96 20.67
CA SER A 138 -39.91 -7.52 22.02
C SER A 138 -40.37 -6.54 23.12
N GLU A 139 -40.31 -5.23 22.88
CA GLU A 139 -40.87 -4.21 23.79
C GLU A 139 -42.41 -4.24 23.71
N CYS A 140 -43.03 -4.88 24.71
CA CYS A 140 -44.49 -4.94 24.89
C CYS A 140 -45.15 -3.56 24.70
N GLY A 141 -45.84 -3.39 23.57
CA GLY A 141 -46.65 -2.20 23.26
C GLY A 141 -45.96 -1.12 22.43
N ARG A 142 -44.66 -1.23 22.14
CA ARG A 142 -43.99 -0.26 21.25
C ARG A 142 -44.14 -0.68 19.79
N GLN A 143 -44.94 0.07 19.04
CA GLN A 143 -45.02 -0.12 17.59
C GLN A 143 -43.84 0.58 16.91
N ALA A 144 -43.35 -0.03 15.83
CA ALA A 144 -42.35 0.57 14.96
C ALA A 144 -42.85 1.93 14.45
N THR A 145 -42.06 2.98 14.67
CA THR A 145 -42.39 4.31 14.17
C THR A 145 -42.32 4.35 12.65
N THR A 146 -42.85 5.42 12.05
CA THR A 146 -42.69 5.67 10.61
C THR A 146 -41.21 5.79 10.23
N ALA A 147 -40.38 6.35 11.12
CA ALA A 147 -38.94 6.47 10.91
C ALA A 147 -38.25 5.09 10.89
N ASP A 148 -38.60 4.19 11.81
CA ASP A 148 -38.07 2.81 11.84
C ASP A 148 -38.44 2.06 10.56
N ARG A 149 -39.69 2.17 10.11
CA ARG A 149 -40.17 1.51 8.88
C ARG A 149 -39.50 2.07 7.62
N LEU A 150 -39.29 3.39 7.54
CA LEU A 150 -38.59 4.03 6.43
C LEU A 150 -37.10 3.66 6.40
N LEU A 151 -36.47 3.57 7.56
CA LEU A 151 -35.09 3.09 7.69
C LEU A 151 -34.96 1.66 7.16
N TRP A 152 -35.83 0.75 7.60
CA TRP A 152 -35.84 -0.64 7.14
C TRP A 152 -36.10 -0.76 5.64
N ALA A 153 -37.08 -0.03 5.11
CA ALA A 153 -37.39 -0.04 3.68
C ALA A 153 -36.21 0.45 2.82
N ARG A 154 -35.50 1.50 3.26
CA ARG A 154 -34.28 1.97 2.57
C ARG A 154 -33.16 0.94 2.60
N LEU A 155 -33.02 0.21 3.69
CA LEU A 155 -31.97 -0.80 3.84
C LEU A 155 -32.27 -2.09 3.05
N ASP A 156 -33.53 -2.48 2.91
CA ASP A 156 -33.95 -3.60 2.04
C ASP A 156 -33.69 -3.31 0.55
N VAL A 157 -33.80 -2.04 0.13
CA VAL A 157 -33.40 -1.63 -1.23
C VAL A 157 -31.88 -1.73 -1.41
N LEU A 158 -31.09 -1.38 -0.41
CA LEU A 158 -29.62 -1.47 -0.49
C LEU A 158 -29.12 -2.92 -0.48
N SER A 159 -29.76 -3.83 0.27
CA SER A 159 -29.40 -5.25 0.32
C SER A 159 -29.77 -6.00 -0.97
N SER A 160 -30.87 -5.63 -1.62
CA SER A 160 -31.30 -6.21 -2.92
C SER A 160 -30.47 -5.72 -4.11
N VAL A 161 -29.93 -4.49 -4.06
CA VAL A 161 -28.98 -3.98 -5.06
C VAL A 161 -27.61 -4.64 -4.92
N SER A 162 -27.12 -4.87 -3.69
CA SER A 162 -25.85 -5.56 -3.45
C SER A 162 -25.84 -7.01 -3.97
N SER A 163 -26.99 -7.69 -3.89
CA SER A 163 -27.20 -9.05 -4.41
C SER A 163 -27.25 -9.14 -5.95
N ARG A 164 -27.24 -8.00 -6.67
CA ARG A 164 -27.26 -7.95 -8.14
C ARG A 164 -25.88 -7.67 -8.78
N THR A 165 -24.79 -7.76 -8.01
CA THR A 165 -23.46 -7.47 -8.55
C THR A 165 -22.84 -8.67 -9.28
N ILE A 166 -23.06 -8.67 -10.60
CA ILE A 166 -22.13 -9.07 -11.68
C ILE A 166 -21.63 -10.53 -11.63
N GLU A 167 -22.37 -11.44 -12.26
CA GLU A 167 -21.72 -12.58 -12.92
C GLU A 167 -20.85 -12.02 -14.06
N PRO A 168 -19.52 -12.24 -14.06
CA PRO A 168 -18.72 -11.98 -15.25
C PRO A 168 -19.19 -12.93 -16.36
N ASP A 169 -19.76 -12.36 -17.41
CA ASP A 169 -20.08 -13.06 -18.64
C ASP A 169 -18.76 -13.49 -19.31
N TRP A 170 -18.32 -14.72 -19.01
CA TRP A 170 -17.14 -15.34 -19.62
C TRP A 170 -17.45 -15.90 -21.02
N THR A 171 -18.60 -15.57 -21.63
CA THR A 171 -18.93 -15.97 -22.99
C THR A 171 -18.65 -14.86 -24.01
N THR A 172 -17.37 -14.54 -24.19
CA THR A 172 -16.90 -14.12 -25.53
C THR A 172 -15.43 -14.51 -25.69
N VAL A 173 -15.21 -15.59 -26.46
CA VAL A 173 -13.93 -16.05 -27.00
C VAL A 173 -13.60 -15.22 -28.24
#